data_AF-A0A485L280-F1
#
_entry.id   AF-A0A485L280-F1
#
_cell.length_a   1.000
_cell.length_b   1.000
_cell.length_c   1.000
_cell.angle_alpha   90.00
_cell.angle_beta   90.00
_cell.angle_gamma   90.00
#
_symmetry.space_group_name_H-M   'P 1'
#
loop_
_entity.id
_entity.type
_entity.pdbx_description
1 polymer ?
#
loop_
_entity_poly.entity_id
_entity_poly.type
_entity_poly.pdbx_seq_one_letter_code
_entity_poly.pdbx_strand_id
1 'polypeptide(L)'
;MLKMRQAERGLTCTHFINFLKAKQREWLDRYLSDQAAGHEYKNLLKLLQRFCSRHGFSRQKPAKSKQLQGDRNAILYREEFAADFHRVLNGFHPDTILNVDETGIHYDMPPSTIWASTPMSASKDCRF
;
A
#
# COMPACT_ATOMS: atom_id res chain seq x y z
N MET A 1 -10.00 16.80 -17.10
CA MET A 1 -8.78 16.20 -16.52
C MET A 1 -9.17 14.85 -15.92
N LEU A 2 -8.96 13.76 -16.66
CA LEU A 2 -9.35 12.40 -16.24
C LEU A 2 -8.44 11.97 -15.07
N LYS A 3 -9.03 11.73 -13.89
CA LYS A 3 -8.33 11.25 -12.69
C LYS A 3 -7.71 9.87 -13.00
N MET A 4 -6.42 9.84 -13.30
CA MET A 4 -5.67 8.58 -13.51
C MET A 4 -5.69 7.62 -12.31
N ARG A 5 -6.10 8.08 -11.12
CA ARG A 5 -6.28 7.25 -9.92
C ARG A 5 -7.35 6.16 -10.02
N GLN A 6 -8.24 6.19 -11.02
CA GLN A 6 -9.19 5.09 -11.25
C GLN A 6 -8.62 3.96 -12.14
N ALA A 7 -7.48 4.18 -12.82
CA ALA A 7 -6.92 3.19 -13.73
C ALA A 7 -5.97 2.20 -13.04
N GLU A 8 -5.25 2.62 -11.99
CA GLU A 8 -4.33 1.75 -11.25
C GLU A 8 -5.09 0.89 -10.22
N ARG A 9 -5.72 -0.19 -10.68
CA ARG A 9 -6.21 -1.24 -9.77
C ARG A 9 -5.01 -1.96 -9.18
N GLY A 10 -4.78 -1.77 -7.88
CA GLY A 10 -3.74 -2.50 -7.15
C GLY A 10 -3.88 -4.02 -7.35
N LEU A 11 -2.80 -4.65 -7.81
CA LEU A 11 -2.74 -6.10 -8.00
C LEU A 11 -2.88 -6.81 -6.64
N THR A 12 -3.83 -7.73 -6.53
CA THR A 12 -4.08 -8.53 -5.32
C THR A 12 -4.03 -10.03 -5.66
N CYS A 13 -3.96 -10.91 -4.65
CA CYS A 13 -4.05 -12.35 -4.87
C CYS A 13 -5.32 -12.74 -5.65
N THR A 14 -6.43 -12.03 -5.45
CA THR A 14 -7.68 -12.24 -6.20
C THR A 14 -7.49 -11.98 -7.70
N HIS A 15 -6.75 -10.94 -8.08
CA HIS A 15 -6.44 -10.65 -9.47
C HIS A 15 -5.61 -11.77 -10.11
N PHE A 16 -4.60 -12.29 -9.41
CA PHE A 16 -3.82 -13.44 -9.87
C PHE A 16 -4.67 -14.71 -10.03
N ILE A 17 -5.56 -14.99 -9.07
CA ILE A 17 -6.46 -16.16 -9.15
C ILE A 17 -7.44 -16.01 -10.33
N ASN A 18 -7.99 -14.81 -10.55
CA ASN A 18 -8.88 -14.55 -11.68
C ASN A 18 -8.15 -14.70 -13.01
N PHE A 19 -6.90 -14.24 -13.10
CA PHE A 19 -6.04 -14.45 -14.28
C PHE A 19 -5.82 -15.95 -14.55
N LEU A 20 -5.48 -16.72 -13.51
CA LEU A 20 -5.31 -18.18 -13.63
C LEU A 20 -6.61 -18.86 -14.07
N LYS A 21 -7.76 -18.48 -13.51
CA LYS A 21 -9.07 -19.00 -13.93
C LYS A 21 -9.40 -18.69 -15.39
N ALA A 22 -8.97 -17.55 -15.90
CA ALA A 22 -9.26 -17.11 -17.27
C ALA A 22 -8.28 -17.68 -18.31
N LYS A 23 -7.01 -17.89 -17.94
CA LYS A 23 -5.94 -18.24 -18.90
C LYS A 23 -5.32 -19.61 -18.69
N GLN A 24 -5.42 -20.19 -17.49
CA GLN A 24 -4.72 -21.41 -17.09
C GLN A 24 -5.62 -22.32 -16.24
N ARG A 25 -6.89 -22.44 -16.64
CA ARG A 25 -7.92 -23.13 -15.84
C ARG A 25 -7.61 -24.61 -15.61
N GLU A 26 -7.20 -25.32 -16.65
CA GLU A 26 -6.85 -26.75 -16.54
C GLU A 26 -5.68 -26.99 -15.58
N TRP A 27 -4.67 -26.12 -15.61
CA TRP A 27 -3.57 -26.19 -14.67
C TRP A 27 -4.04 -25.91 -13.24
N LEU A 28 -4.91 -24.90 -13.06
CA LEU A 28 -5.45 -24.54 -11.75
C LEU A 28 -6.28 -25.69 -11.16
N ASP A 29 -7.16 -26.30 -11.95
CA ASP A 29 -8.00 -27.41 -11.51
C ASP A 29 -7.16 -28.63 -11.14
N ARG A 30 -6.14 -28.96 -11.96
CA ARG A 30 -5.19 -30.05 -11.66
C ARG A 30 -4.37 -29.78 -10.41
N TYR A 31 -3.91 -28.54 -10.21
CA TYR A 31 -3.18 -28.14 -9.01
C TYR A 31 -4.06 -28.28 -7.77
N LEU A 32 -5.30 -27.78 -7.81
CA LEU A 32 -6.23 -27.85 -6.68
C LEU A 32 -6.62 -29.30 -6.34
N SER A 33 -6.79 -30.18 -7.34
CA SER A 33 -7.12 -31.59 -7.11
C SER A 33 -5.99 -32.39 -6.44
N ASP A 34 -4.74 -31.95 -6.60
CA ASP A 34 -3.56 -32.59 -6.01
C ASP A 34 -3.32 -32.12 -4.56
N GLN A 35 -4.03 -31.08 -4.10
CA GLN A 35 -3.86 -30.56 -2.75
C GLN A 35 -4.68 -31.36 -1.73
N ALA A 36 -4.19 -31.40 -0.49
CA ALA A 36 -4.95 -31.93 0.64
C ALA A 36 -6.27 -31.16 0.83
N ALA A 37 -7.35 -31.91 1.06
CA ALA A 37 -8.69 -31.37 1.21
C ALA A 37 -8.74 -30.25 2.27
N GLY A 38 -9.33 -29.10 1.91
CA GLY A 38 -9.44 -27.92 2.77
C GLY A 38 -8.19 -27.02 2.85
N HIS A 39 -7.09 -27.40 2.19
CA HIS A 39 -5.86 -26.62 2.11
C HIS A 39 -5.54 -26.10 0.70
N GLU A 40 -6.36 -26.41 -0.29
CA GLU A 40 -6.10 -26.18 -1.71
C GLU A 40 -5.89 -24.69 -2.01
N TYR A 41 -6.84 -23.86 -1.58
CA TYR A 41 -6.76 -22.40 -1.75
C TYR A 41 -5.70 -21.76 -0.85
N LYS A 42 -5.47 -22.29 0.35
CA LYS A 42 -4.42 -21.78 1.24
C LYS A 42 -3.02 -22.01 0.65
N ASN A 43 -2.79 -23.18 0.07
CA ASN A 43 -1.54 -23.54 -0.57
C ASN A 43 -1.34 -22.75 -1.87
N LEU A 44 -2.40 -22.55 -2.66
CA LEU A 44 -2.38 -21.67 -3.83
C LEU A 44 -1.96 -20.24 -3.47
N LEU A 45 -2.54 -19.67 -2.41
CA LEU A 45 -2.19 -18.33 -1.95
C LEU A 45 -0.70 -18.25 -1.53
N LYS A 46 -0.18 -19.26 -0.83
CA LYS A 46 1.25 -19.34 -0.47
C LYS A 46 2.14 -19.45 -1.70
N LEU A 47 1.74 -20.23 -2.71
CA LEU A 47 2.47 -20.36 -3.97
C LEU A 47 2.58 -19.01 -4.69
N LEU A 48 1.47 -18.29 -4.81
CA LEU A 48 1.43 -16.96 -5.42
C LEU A 48 2.28 -15.94 -4.64
N GLN A 49 2.22 -15.98 -3.30
CA GLN A 49 3.06 -15.13 -2.46
C GLN A 49 4.55 -15.38 -2.68
N ARG A 50 4.97 -16.65 -2.71
CA ARG A 50 6.37 -17.05 -2.97
C ARG A 50 6.81 -16.66 -4.38
N PHE A 51 5.93 -16.80 -5.37
CA PHE A 51 6.18 -16.35 -6.73
C PHE A 51 6.46 -14.83 -6.75
N CYS A 52 5.58 -14.03 -6.15
CA CYS A 52 5.76 -12.58 -6.07
C CYS A 52 7.09 -12.21 -5.38
N SER A 53 7.39 -12.81 -4.23
CA SER A 53 8.65 -12.57 -3.51
C SER A 53 9.89 -12.89 -4.34
N ARG A 54 9.90 -14.00 -5.09
CA ARG A 54 11.02 -14.37 -5.97
C ARG A 54 11.24 -13.38 -7.10
N HIS A 55 10.19 -12.73 -7.58
CA HIS A 55 10.25 -11.74 -8.66
C HIS A 55 10.36 -10.30 -8.15
N GLY A 56 10.72 -10.11 -6.87
CA GLY A 56 10.95 -8.79 -6.30
C GLY A 56 9.66 -8.04 -5.94
N PHE A 57 8.49 -8.68 -5.94
CA PHE A 57 7.24 -8.07 -5.50
C PHE A 57 7.00 -8.37 -4.02
N SER A 58 6.68 -7.33 -3.27
CA SER A 58 6.30 -7.42 -1.87
C SER A 58 4.88 -6.97 -1.65
N ARG A 59 4.28 -7.54 -0.61
CA ARG A 59 2.93 -7.22 -0.20
C ARG A 59 2.97 -5.94 0.64
N GLN A 60 2.49 -4.82 0.08
CA GLN A 60 2.59 -3.49 0.67
C GLN A 60 1.21 -2.94 1.05
N LYS A 61 1.14 -2.21 2.16
CA LYS A 61 -0.02 -1.38 2.45
C LYS A 61 0.02 -0.17 1.53
N PRO A 62 -1.08 0.19 0.83
CA PRO A 62 -1.15 1.45 0.10
C PRO A 62 -0.90 2.60 1.07
N ALA A 63 0.32 3.11 1.11
CA ALA A 63 0.67 4.28 1.86
C ALA A 63 0.76 5.43 0.87
N LYS A 64 -0.01 6.50 1.11
CA LYS A 64 0.32 7.79 0.52
C LYS A 64 1.62 8.21 1.18
N SER A 65 2.75 7.82 0.61
CA SER A 65 4.00 8.52 0.86
C SER A 65 3.69 9.95 0.42
N LYS A 66 3.55 10.86 1.40
CA LYS A 66 3.67 12.30 1.14
C LYS A 66 5.13 12.46 0.75
N GLN A 67 5.44 12.19 -0.51
CA GLN A 67 6.75 12.39 -1.05
C GLN A 67 7.00 13.89 -0.90
N LEU A 68 7.74 14.26 0.14
CA LEU A 68 8.21 15.62 0.37
C LEU A 68 9.39 15.88 -0.58
N GLN A 69 9.27 15.46 -1.84
CA GLN A 69 10.26 15.77 -2.86
C GLN A 69 9.89 17.12 -3.46
N GLY A 70 10.58 18.15 -3.01
CA GLY A 70 10.88 19.29 -3.87
C GLY A 70 10.73 20.67 -3.24
N ASP A 71 9.85 20.86 -2.27
CA ASP A 71 9.60 22.21 -1.76
C ASP A 71 10.43 22.51 -0.52
N ARG A 72 11.65 23.00 -0.76
CA ARG A 72 12.58 23.48 0.28
C ARG A 72 11.90 24.52 1.19
N ASN A 73 10.97 25.32 0.68
CA ASN A 73 10.24 26.31 1.46
C ASN A 73 9.24 25.65 2.40
N ALA A 74 8.58 24.57 1.98
CA ALA A 74 7.67 23.80 2.84
C ALA A 74 8.41 23.09 3.98
N ILE A 75 9.67 22.69 3.78
CA ILE A 75 10.51 22.13 4.84
C ILE A 75 10.88 23.22 5.85
N LEU A 76 11.43 24.34 5.36
CA LEU A 76 11.82 25.48 6.22
C LEU A 76 10.64 26.01 7.05
N TYR A 77 9.47 26.16 6.43
CA TYR A 77 8.26 26.60 7.12
C TYR A 77 7.83 25.65 8.25
N ARG A 78 7.99 24.34 8.06
CA ARG A 78 7.63 23.35 9.10
C ARG A 78 8.61 23.37 10.26
N GLU A 79 9.90 23.57 9.98
CA GLU A 79 10.93 23.71 11.01
C GLU A 79 10.72 24.97 11.85
N GLU A 80 10.45 26.11 11.19
CA GLU A 80 10.14 27.38 11.85
C GLU A 80 8.87 27.27 12.72
N PHE A 81 7.78 26.74 12.16
CA PHE A 81 6.54 26.50 12.90
C PHE A 81 6.75 25.58 14.10
N ALA A 82 7.53 24.50 13.96
CA ALA A 82 7.78 23.57 15.06
C ALA A 82 8.58 24.23 16.19
N ALA A 83 9.58 25.06 15.85
CA ALA A 83 10.35 25.80 16.83
C ALA A 83 9.45 26.78 17.61
N ASP A 84 8.60 27.53 16.92
CA ASP A 84 7.66 28.46 17.55
C ASP A 84 6.58 27.75 18.37
N PHE A 85 6.03 26.64 17.88
CA PHE A 85 5.04 25.84 18.59
C PHE A 85 5.60 25.35 19.94
N HIS A 86 6.80 24.77 19.95
CA HIS A 86 7.43 24.31 21.19
C HIS A 86 7.83 25.46 22.10
N ARG A 87 8.23 26.62 21.57
CA ARG A 87 8.55 27.81 22.37
C ARG A 87 7.30 28.37 23.07
N VAL A 88 6.21 28.55 22.33
CA VAL A 88 4.97 29.15 22.84
C VAL A 88 4.26 28.24 23.83
N LEU A 89 4.26 26.93 23.59
CA LEU A 89 3.62 25.95 24.46
C LEU A 89 4.54 25.40 25.53
N ASN A 90 5.75 25.94 25.66
CA ASN A 90 6.66 25.57 26.73
C ASN A 90 6.05 25.93 28.10
N GLY A 91 5.95 24.94 28.99
CA GLY A 91 5.34 25.11 30.31
C GLY A 91 3.86 24.74 30.40
N PHE A 92 3.20 24.46 29.27
CA PHE A 92 1.88 23.84 29.27
C PHE A 92 2.01 22.33 29.42
N HIS A 93 1.15 21.71 30.22
CA HIS A 93 1.11 20.25 30.31
C HIS A 93 0.56 19.67 29.00
N PRO A 94 1.11 18.58 28.45
CA PRO A 94 0.66 18.01 27.17
C PRO A 94 -0.86 17.78 27.09
N ASP A 95 -1.49 17.39 28.20
CA ASP A 95 -2.95 17.13 28.28
C ASP A 95 -3.82 18.37 28.08
N THR A 96 -3.23 19.57 28.11
CA THR A 96 -3.94 20.85 27.87
C THR A 96 -3.92 21.27 26.41
N ILE A 97 -3.14 20.58 25.57
CA ILE A 97 -3.00 20.88 24.14
C ILE A 97 -3.96 19.97 23.37
N LEU A 98 -5.04 20.56 22.86
CA LEU A 98 -6.05 19.85 22.08
C LEU A 98 -5.77 19.98 20.58
N ASN A 99 -5.61 18.85 19.89
CA ASN A 99 -5.52 18.81 18.43
C ASN A 99 -6.93 18.79 17.81
N VAL A 100 -7.16 19.64 16.81
CA VAL A 100 -8.42 19.69 16.06
C VAL A 100 -8.11 19.68 14.57
N ASP A 101 -8.61 18.68 13.86
CA ASP A 101 -8.52 18.59 12.41
C ASP A 101 -9.78 17.96 11.81
N GLU A 102 -10.02 18.25 10.53
CA GLU A 102 -11.08 17.60 9.77
C GLU A 102 -10.53 16.36 9.08
N THR A 103 -11.03 15.19 9.46
CA THR A 103 -10.76 13.95 8.72
C THR A 103 -11.92 13.66 7.78
N GLY A 104 -11.69 13.87 6.48
CA GLY A 104 -12.63 13.46 5.44
C GLY A 104 -12.82 11.93 5.47
N ILE A 105 -14.06 11.49 5.69
CA ILE A 105 -14.42 10.08 5.63
C ILE A 105 -14.66 9.69 4.16
N HIS A 106 -13.87 8.76 3.65
CA HIS A 106 -14.05 8.22 2.30
C HIS A 106 -14.73 6.85 2.39
N TYR A 107 -15.82 6.66 1.63
CA TYR A 107 -16.51 5.36 1.52
C TYR A 107 -15.77 4.33 0.67
N ASP A 108 -14.74 4.75 -0.06
CA ASP A 108 -13.88 3.85 -0.80
C ASP A 108 -13.00 3.08 0.19
N MET A 109 -13.22 1.77 0.30
CA MET A 109 -12.37 0.84 1.05
C MET A 109 -11.46 0.10 0.06
N PRO A 110 -10.39 0.74 -0.44
CA PRO A 110 -9.43 0.06 -1.27
C PRO A 110 -8.84 -1.11 -0.49
N PRO A 111 -8.44 -2.20 -1.18
CA PRO A 111 -7.86 -3.35 -0.52
C PRO A 111 -6.72 -2.92 0.39
N SER A 112 -6.76 -3.38 1.65
CA SER A 112 -5.80 -2.99 2.70
C SER A 112 -4.35 -3.32 2.35
N THR A 113 -4.17 -4.12 1.31
CA THR A 113 -2.89 -4.65 0.89
C THR A 113 -2.85 -4.93 -0.61
N ILE A 114 -1.79 -4.48 -1.28
CA ILE A 114 -1.53 -4.66 -2.71
C ILE A 114 -0.14 -5.28 -2.92
N TRP A 115 0.11 -5.86 -4.09
CA TRP A 115 1.45 -6.25 -4.53
C TRP A 115 2.11 -5.07 -5.24
N ALA A 116 3.33 -4.72 -4.82
CA ALA A 116 4.12 -3.66 -5.44
C ALA A 116 5.58 -4.12 -5.58
N SER A 117 6.31 -3.54 -6.54
CA SER A 117 7.73 -3.80 -6.66
C SER A 117 8.44 -3.37 -5.38
N THR A 118 9.30 -4.23 -4.87
CA THR A 118 10.19 -3.88 -3.77
C THR A 118 11.22 -2.91 -4.33
N PRO A 119 11.40 -1.72 -3.74
CA PRO A 119 12.45 -0.83 -4.17
C PRO A 119 13.79 -1.55 -3.90
N MET A 120 14.45 -2.02 -4.96
CA MET A 120 15.90 -2.11 -4.92
C MET A 120 16.40 -0.70 -4.58
N SER A 121 17.32 -0.60 -3.63
CA SER A 121 17.94 0.64 -3.18
C SER A 121 17.97 1.75 -4.24
N ALA A 122 17.46 2.92 -3.84
CA ALA A 122 17.38 4.18 -4.59
C ALA A 122 16.26 4.28 -5.65
N SER A 123 15.21 5.02 -5.25
CA SER A 123 14.33 5.84 -6.10
C SER A 123 13.52 5.12 -7.18
N LYS A 124 12.18 5.12 -7.02
CA LYS A 124 11.21 5.75 -7.95
C LYS A 124 9.80 5.21 -7.76
N ASP A 125 8.85 6.10 -8.01
CA ASP A 125 7.44 5.86 -8.35
C ASP A 125 7.16 4.44 -8.86
N CYS A 126 6.35 3.69 -8.10
CA CYS A 126 5.64 2.54 -8.65
C CYS A 126 4.53 3.08 -9.56
N ARG A 127 4.80 3.20 -10.86
CA ARG A 127 3.76 3.36 -11.89
C ARG A 127 3.42 1.98 -12.46
N PHE A 128 2.14 1.67 -12.56
CA PHE A 128 1.61 0.57 -13.38
C PHE A 128 0.87 1.15 -14.58
#